data_AF-A0AAV5VVD6-F1
#
_entry.id   AF-A0AAV5VVD6-F1
#
_cell.length_a   1.000
_cell.length_b   1.000
_cell.length_c   1.000
_cell.angle_alpha   90.00
_cell.angle_beta   90.00
_cell.angle_gamma   90.00
#
_symmetry.space_group_name_H-M   'P 1'
#
loop_
_entity.id
_entity.type
_entity.pdbx_description
1 polymer ?
#
loop_
_entity_poly.entity_id
_entity_poly.type
_entity_poly.pdbx_seq_one_letter_code
_entity_poly.pdbx_strand_id
1 'polypeptide(L)'
;ITNIFIDWNRRRCGQVSSGIQHLSLFALLICTTPELYYRVQNQEPSSLFVLFMAFWPVVLAQVVLYCWADARSSNEKAEKSAELDASFLNRLTIWWFTSLPFRGAKKDLEMYDLIDLNHGSTSEHLGALFEKYWEPAMKTYLEKKALASKNSKIPAEPSLVFAIFRMFKYEFLTATFLKVLSDTLQFANPFLLHQLIGFVSSPDSPLWLGVSYAILMFVVSEVRSIVINAYFYIMFRMGIKIQTALTAAVYRKTMRL
;
A
#
# COMPACT_ATOMS: atom_id res chain seq x y z
N ILE A 1 -8.80 -21.24 -5.72
CA ILE A 1 -8.89 -21.49 -4.25
C ILE A 1 -8.35 -20.30 -3.45
N THR A 2 -7.16 -19.79 -3.75
CA THR A 2 -6.57 -18.59 -3.11
C THR A 2 -7.45 -17.34 -3.17
N ASN A 3 -8.03 -16.99 -4.33
CA ASN A 3 -8.89 -15.80 -4.43
C ASN A 3 -10.18 -15.90 -3.61
N ILE A 4 -10.75 -17.11 -3.47
CA ILE A 4 -11.95 -17.37 -2.66
C ILE A 4 -11.61 -17.24 -1.16
N PHE A 5 -10.46 -17.76 -0.75
CA PHE A 5 -9.98 -17.60 0.63
C PHE A 5 -9.73 -16.12 0.98
N ILE A 6 -9.12 -15.37 0.06
CA ILE A 6 -8.88 -13.93 0.24
C ILE A 6 -10.21 -13.16 0.29
N ASP A 7 -11.21 -13.51 -0.53
CA ASP A 7 -12.52 -12.87 -0.52
C ASP A 7 -13.29 -13.19 0.78
N TRP A 8 -13.22 -14.43 1.23
CA TRP A 8 -13.82 -14.85 2.49
C TRP A 8 -13.19 -14.12 3.69
N ASN A 9 -11.86 -14.01 3.72
CA ASN A 9 -11.15 -13.28 4.77
C ASN A 9 -11.43 -11.77 4.70
N ARG A 10 -11.57 -11.20 3.49
CA ARG A 10 -11.97 -9.80 3.25
C ARG A 10 -13.32 -9.50 3.89
N ARG A 11 -14.33 -10.34 3.63
CA ARG A 11 -15.68 -10.17 4.20
C ARG A 11 -15.67 -10.28 5.73
N ARG A 12 -14.85 -11.17 6.30
CA ARG A 12 -14.68 -11.30 7.76
C ARG A 12 -14.04 -10.08 8.40
N CYS A 13 -13.08 -9.45 7.73
CA CYS A 13 -12.40 -8.25 8.21
C CYS A 13 -13.16 -6.94 7.89
N GLY A 14 -14.34 -7.03 7.25
CA GLY A 14 -15.17 -5.86 6.91
C GLY A 14 -14.51 -4.89 5.92
N GLN A 15 -13.56 -5.37 5.11
CA GLN A 15 -12.86 -4.57 4.11
C GLN A 15 -13.64 -4.49 2.79
N VAL A 16 -13.75 -3.29 2.23
CA VAL A 16 -14.53 -3.01 1.01
C VAL A 16 -13.89 -3.57 -0.26
N SER A 17 -12.57 -3.47 -0.41
CA SER A 17 -11.84 -4.00 -1.57
C SER A 17 -10.46 -4.50 -1.16
N SER A 18 -10.03 -5.64 -1.70
CA SER A 18 -8.70 -6.21 -1.46
C SER A 18 -7.75 -5.80 -2.59
N GLY A 19 -6.78 -4.93 -2.25
CA GLY A 19 -5.72 -4.55 -3.19
C GLY A 19 -4.89 -5.74 -3.68
N ILE A 20 -4.71 -6.77 -2.84
CA ILE A 20 -3.96 -7.97 -3.20
C ILE A 20 -4.67 -8.75 -4.32
N GLN A 21 -6.00 -8.86 -4.26
CA GLN A 21 -6.77 -9.49 -5.34
C GLN A 21 -6.65 -8.69 -6.62
N HIS A 22 -6.81 -7.37 -6.56
CA HIS A 22 -6.70 -6.50 -7.72
C HIS A 22 -5.31 -6.58 -8.38
N LEU A 23 -4.24 -6.49 -7.58
CA LEU A 23 -2.86 -6.60 -8.07
C LEU A 23 -2.56 -7.99 -8.65
N SER A 24 -3.06 -9.05 -8.03
CA SER A 24 -2.85 -10.42 -8.54
C SER A 24 -3.54 -10.66 -9.88
N LEU A 25 -4.77 -10.15 -10.06
CA LEU A 25 -5.52 -10.25 -11.31
C LEU A 25 -4.88 -9.40 -12.40
N PHE A 26 -4.39 -8.21 -12.05
CA PHE A 26 -3.66 -7.35 -12.97
C PHE A 26 -2.34 -7.97 -13.43
N ALA A 27 -1.59 -8.60 -12.52
CA ALA A 27 -0.37 -9.32 -12.87
C ALA A 27 -0.65 -10.53 -13.78
N LEU A 28 -1.74 -11.27 -13.53
CA LEU A 28 -2.19 -12.35 -14.41
C LEU A 28 -2.57 -11.82 -15.80
N LEU A 29 -3.23 -10.68 -15.90
CA LEU A 29 -3.55 -10.03 -17.16
C LEU A 29 -2.26 -9.74 -17.96
N ILE A 30 -1.27 -9.09 -17.32
CA ILE A 30 0.01 -8.75 -17.96
C ILE A 30 0.77 -10.00 -18.39
N CYS A 31 0.86 -11.02 -17.52
CA CYS A 31 1.59 -12.25 -17.80
C CYS A 31 0.97 -13.07 -18.94
N THR A 32 -0.35 -13.03 -19.10
CA THR A 32 -1.07 -13.79 -20.14
C THR A 32 -1.16 -13.08 -21.49
N THR A 33 -0.90 -11.77 -21.55
CA THR A 33 -0.91 -10.98 -22.80
C THR A 33 0.01 -11.51 -23.90
N PRO A 34 1.30 -11.85 -23.63
CA PRO A 34 2.20 -12.39 -24.64
C PRO A 34 1.75 -13.75 -25.18
N GLU A 35 1.19 -14.59 -24.31
CA GLU A 35 0.67 -15.90 -24.69
C GLU A 35 -0.57 -15.79 -25.58
N LEU A 36 -1.46 -14.84 -25.28
CA LEU A 36 -2.60 -14.52 -26.14
C LEU A 36 -2.13 -14.07 -27.53
N TYR A 37 -1.18 -13.14 -27.58
CA TYR A 37 -0.64 -12.62 -28.82
C TYR A 37 -0.01 -13.74 -29.69
N TYR A 38 0.80 -14.60 -29.07
CA TYR A 38 1.41 -15.74 -29.74
C TYR A 38 0.38 -16.71 -30.33
N ARG A 39 -0.65 -17.07 -29.56
CA ARG A 39 -1.69 -18.01 -30.00
C ARG A 39 -2.58 -17.44 -31.11
N VAL A 40 -2.88 -16.14 -31.07
CA VAL A 40 -3.63 -15.46 -32.13
C VAL A 40 -2.83 -15.42 -33.44
N GLN A 41 -1.52 -15.19 -33.36
CA GLN A 41 -0.67 -15.13 -34.54
C GLN A 41 -0.46 -16.49 -35.21
N ASN A 42 -0.43 -17.59 -34.44
CA ASN A 42 -0.21 -18.94 -34.96
C ASN A 42 -1.48 -19.69 -35.39
N GLN A 43 -2.67 -19.09 -35.22
CA GLN A 43 -3.96 -19.65 -35.69
C GLN A 43 -4.15 -21.16 -35.41
N GLU A 44 -3.76 -21.64 -34.23
CA GLU A 44 -3.93 -23.07 -33.90
C GLU A 44 -5.40 -23.39 -33.58
N PRO A 45 -6.08 -24.27 -34.34
CA PRO A 45 -7.46 -24.65 -34.08
C PRO A 45 -7.51 -25.73 -32.99
N SER A 46 -7.32 -25.32 -31.74
CA SER A 46 -7.43 -26.18 -30.56
C SER A 46 -8.65 -25.79 -29.71
N SER A 47 -9.33 -26.75 -29.07
CA SER A 47 -10.39 -26.46 -28.09
C SER A 47 -9.89 -25.59 -26.92
N LEU A 48 -8.61 -25.71 -26.58
CA LEU A 48 -7.90 -24.84 -25.64
C LEU A 48 -7.83 -23.38 -26.08
N PHE A 49 -7.74 -23.10 -27.39
CA PHE A 49 -7.72 -21.73 -27.91
C PHE A 49 -9.05 -21.02 -27.67
N VAL A 50 -10.18 -21.72 -27.90
CA VAL A 50 -11.53 -21.18 -27.66
C VAL A 50 -11.74 -20.88 -26.18
N LEU A 51 -11.31 -21.79 -25.28
CA LEU A 51 -11.36 -21.56 -23.83
C LEU A 51 -10.51 -20.36 -23.39
N PHE A 52 -9.32 -20.20 -23.97
CA PHE A 52 -8.41 -19.09 -23.63
C PHE A 52 -8.94 -17.75 -24.15
N MET A 53 -9.51 -17.73 -25.35
CA MET A 53 -10.17 -16.55 -25.94
C MET A 53 -11.42 -16.13 -25.15
N ALA A 54 -12.14 -17.09 -24.54
CA ALA A 54 -13.25 -16.79 -23.63
C ALA A 54 -12.78 -16.34 -22.23
N PHE A 55 -11.66 -16.87 -21.75
CA PHE A 55 -11.09 -16.54 -20.44
C PHE A 55 -10.58 -15.09 -20.38
N TRP A 56 -9.89 -14.62 -21.41
CA TRP A 56 -9.28 -13.29 -21.43
C TRP A 56 -10.26 -12.11 -21.23
N PRO A 57 -11.41 -12.01 -21.93
CA PRO A 57 -12.38 -10.94 -21.69
C PRO A 57 -13.04 -11.05 -20.31
N VAL A 58 -13.16 -12.25 -19.74
CA VAL A 58 -13.67 -12.44 -18.37
C VAL A 58 -12.67 -11.89 -17.34
N VAL A 59 -11.38 -12.15 -17.52
CA VAL A 59 -10.33 -11.59 -16.64
C VAL A 59 -10.27 -10.06 -16.79
N LEU A 60 -10.34 -9.55 -18.02
CA LEU A 60 -10.37 -8.11 -18.27
C LEU A 60 -11.58 -7.46 -17.59
N ALA A 61 -12.77 -8.03 -17.77
CA ALA A 61 -13.99 -7.55 -17.12
C ALA A 61 -13.87 -7.59 -15.59
N GLN A 62 -13.27 -8.64 -15.02
CA GLN A 62 -13.03 -8.72 -13.58
C GLN A 62 -12.07 -7.63 -13.09
N VAL A 63 -10.94 -7.40 -13.78
CA VAL A 63 -10.00 -6.31 -13.43
C VAL A 63 -10.72 -4.97 -13.43
N VAL A 64 -11.52 -4.70 -14.47
CA VAL A 64 -12.33 -3.49 -14.59
C VAL A 64 -13.34 -3.38 -13.45
N LEU A 65 -14.09 -4.44 -13.15
CA LEU A 65 -15.07 -4.45 -12.06
C LEU A 65 -14.43 -4.19 -10.69
N TYR A 66 -13.25 -4.76 -10.43
CA TYR A 66 -12.51 -4.53 -9.17
C TYR A 66 -11.93 -3.10 -9.03
N CYS A 67 -11.99 -2.26 -10.07
CA CYS A 67 -11.71 -0.83 -9.95
C CYS A 67 -12.76 -0.10 -9.10
N TRP A 68 -14.00 -0.60 -9.09
CA TRP A 68 -15.09 -0.09 -8.27
C TRP A 68 -15.19 -0.81 -6.93
N ALA A 69 -15.58 -0.06 -5.90
CA ALA A 69 -15.76 -0.59 -4.55
C ALA A 69 -17.07 -1.37 -4.46
N ASP A 70 -17.03 -2.53 -3.80
CA ASP A 70 -18.24 -3.22 -3.40
C ASP A 70 -18.96 -2.40 -2.31
N ALA A 71 -20.30 -2.39 -2.34
CA ALA A 71 -21.06 -1.75 -1.27
C ALA A 71 -20.80 -2.49 0.06
N ARG A 72 -20.43 -1.76 1.11
CA ARG A 72 -20.26 -2.32 2.45
C ARG A 72 -21.63 -2.75 2.99
N SER A 73 -21.74 -3.96 3.57
CA SER A 73 -23.00 -4.39 4.17
C SER A 73 -23.39 -3.45 5.32
N SER A 74 -24.63 -2.99 5.37
CA SER A 74 -25.12 -2.01 6.35
C SER A 74 -25.16 -2.51 7.81
N ASN A 75 -24.77 -3.75 8.05
CA ASN A 75 -24.81 -4.33 9.38
C ASN A 75 -23.60 -3.88 10.21
N GLU A 76 -23.92 -2.96 11.13
CA GLU A 76 -23.20 -2.55 12.32
C GLU A 76 -21.90 -1.73 12.14
N LYS A 77 -21.94 -0.49 12.65
CA LYS A 77 -20.77 0.29 13.11
C LYS A 77 -19.67 0.54 12.06
N ALA A 78 -20.02 0.75 10.80
CA ALA A 78 -19.05 1.23 9.83
C ALA A 78 -18.66 2.69 10.19
N GLU A 79 -17.43 2.87 10.66
CA GLU A 79 -16.77 4.19 10.78
C GLU A 79 -17.05 5.03 9.53
N LYS A 80 -17.57 6.25 9.70
CA LYS A 80 -17.86 7.21 8.62
C LYS A 80 -16.57 7.78 8.02
N SER A 81 -15.72 6.94 7.46
CA SER A 81 -14.49 7.38 6.81
C SER A 81 -14.55 7.11 5.32
N ALA A 82 -14.52 8.21 4.55
CA ALA A 82 -14.45 8.18 3.10
C ALA A 82 -13.22 7.43 2.58
N GLU A 83 -12.13 7.35 3.37
CA GLU A 83 -10.94 6.56 3.03
C GLU A 83 -11.24 5.04 3.09
N LEU A 84 -11.96 4.60 4.13
CA LEU A 84 -12.25 3.18 4.36
C LEU A 84 -13.25 2.62 3.35
N ASP A 85 -14.19 3.46 2.92
CA ASP A 85 -15.21 3.11 1.92
C ASP A 85 -14.71 3.25 0.47
N ALA A 86 -13.57 3.90 0.25
CA ALA A 86 -12.97 4.02 -1.08
C ALA A 86 -12.45 2.68 -1.63
N SER A 87 -12.61 2.48 -2.94
CA SER A 87 -12.00 1.37 -3.69
C SER A 87 -10.48 1.36 -3.56
N PHE A 88 -9.84 0.24 -3.91
CA PHE A 88 -8.38 0.16 -3.93
C PHE A 88 -7.73 1.25 -4.78
N LEU A 89 -8.19 1.44 -6.03
CA LEU A 89 -7.64 2.48 -6.91
C LEU A 89 -7.93 3.89 -6.39
N ASN A 90 -9.15 4.12 -5.90
CA ASN A 90 -9.54 5.40 -5.29
C ASN A 90 -8.64 5.73 -4.08
N ARG A 91 -8.29 4.73 -3.27
CA ARG A 91 -7.35 4.91 -2.15
C ARG A 91 -5.92 5.12 -2.63
N LEU A 92 -5.49 4.41 -3.69
CA LEU A 92 -4.15 4.53 -4.27
C LEU A 92 -3.90 5.91 -4.88
N THR A 93 -4.88 6.46 -5.59
CA THR A 93 -4.80 7.81 -6.20
C THR A 93 -5.25 8.92 -5.24
N ILE A 94 -5.63 8.58 -4.01
CA ILE A 94 -6.15 9.52 -3.00
C ILE A 94 -7.38 10.30 -3.53
N TRP A 95 -8.15 9.67 -4.42
CA TRP A 95 -9.26 10.34 -5.09
C TRP A 95 -10.40 10.71 -4.13
N TRP A 96 -10.60 9.94 -3.06
CA TRP A 96 -11.60 10.19 -2.02
C TRP A 96 -11.43 11.56 -1.34
N PHE A 97 -10.19 12.05 -1.29
CA PHE A 97 -9.85 13.34 -0.71
C PHE A 97 -10.23 14.51 -1.62
N THR A 98 -10.36 14.32 -2.95
CA THR A 98 -10.61 15.40 -3.92
C THR A 98 -11.85 16.22 -3.61
N SER A 99 -12.86 15.61 -2.99
CA SER A 99 -14.08 16.30 -2.56
C SER A 99 -13.81 17.47 -1.60
N LEU A 100 -12.75 17.39 -0.78
CA LEU A 100 -12.43 18.40 0.21
C LEU A 100 -11.80 19.66 -0.42
N PRO A 101 -10.74 19.58 -1.27
CA PRO A 101 -10.24 20.75 -2.01
C PRO A 101 -11.32 21.43 -2.86
N PHE A 102 -12.19 20.66 -3.53
CA PHE A 102 -13.28 21.26 -4.33
C PHE A 102 -14.31 22.00 -3.46
N ARG A 103 -14.55 21.56 -2.22
CA ARG A 103 -15.38 22.30 -1.26
C ARG A 103 -14.65 23.55 -0.77
N GLY A 104 -13.36 23.45 -0.45
CA GLY A 104 -12.52 24.57 -0.05
C GLY A 104 -12.38 25.65 -1.13
N ALA A 105 -12.50 25.28 -2.41
CA ALA A 105 -12.53 26.24 -3.51
C ALA A 105 -13.86 27.02 -3.60
N LYS A 106 -14.94 26.49 -3.03
CA LYS A 106 -16.29 27.09 -3.08
C LYS A 106 -16.68 27.82 -1.80
N LYS A 107 -16.20 27.35 -0.65
CA LYS A 107 -16.45 27.94 0.67
C LYS A 107 -15.24 27.74 1.57
N ASP A 108 -15.09 28.61 2.55
CA ASP A 108 -14.14 28.40 3.64
C ASP A 108 -14.49 27.12 4.40
N LEU A 109 -13.47 26.31 4.70
CA LEU A 109 -13.65 25.02 5.36
C LEU A 109 -13.76 25.21 6.86
N GLU A 110 -14.84 24.68 7.44
CA GLU A 110 -15.04 24.62 8.87
C GLU A 110 -14.77 23.22 9.43
N MET A 111 -14.64 23.08 10.75
CA MET A 111 -14.27 21.80 11.39
C MET A 111 -15.28 20.67 11.11
N TYR A 112 -16.56 20.99 10.92
CA TYR A 112 -17.60 20.01 10.60
C TYR A 112 -17.56 19.53 9.13
N ASP A 113 -16.88 20.27 8.25
CA ASP A 113 -16.70 19.87 6.85
C ASP A 113 -15.54 18.87 6.67
N LEU A 114 -14.69 18.76 7.70
CA LEU A 114 -13.56 17.84 7.70
C LEU A 114 -14.03 16.40 7.90
N ILE A 115 -13.28 15.47 7.32
CA ILE A 115 -13.54 14.05 7.42
C ILE A 115 -13.04 13.56 8.78
N ASP A 116 -13.89 12.83 9.50
CA ASP A 116 -13.53 12.23 10.78
C ASP A 116 -12.37 11.24 10.64
N LEU A 117 -11.55 11.17 11.69
CA LEU A 117 -10.39 10.28 11.74
C LEU A 117 -10.83 8.82 11.90
N ASN A 118 -10.12 7.91 11.24
CA ASN A 118 -10.29 6.47 11.46
C ASN A 118 -9.94 6.12 12.91
N HIS A 119 -10.66 5.17 13.52
CA HIS A 119 -10.40 4.76 14.91
C HIS A 119 -8.95 4.28 15.12
N GLY A 120 -8.38 3.58 14.13
CA GLY A 120 -6.99 3.11 14.16
C GLY A 120 -5.94 4.24 14.14
N SER A 121 -6.35 5.48 13.85
CA SER A 121 -5.49 6.67 13.85
C SER A 121 -5.76 7.59 15.05
N THR A 122 -6.77 7.29 15.87
CA THR A 122 -7.14 8.13 17.02
C THR A 122 -6.09 8.03 18.14
N SER A 123 -5.88 9.15 18.84
CA SER A 123 -4.91 9.23 19.95
C SER A 123 -5.21 8.26 21.09
N GLU A 124 -6.48 7.97 21.36
CA GLU A 124 -6.91 6.97 22.34
C GLU A 124 -6.38 5.58 21.98
N HIS A 125 -6.63 5.13 20.74
CA HIS A 125 -6.17 3.84 20.25
C HIS A 125 -4.64 3.76 20.20
N LEU A 126 -3.98 4.78 19.64
CA LEU A 126 -2.53 4.83 19.52
C LEU A 126 -1.82 4.89 20.88
N GLY A 127 -2.38 5.62 21.84
CA GLY A 127 -1.87 5.68 23.21
C GLY A 127 -1.98 4.33 23.92
N ALA A 128 -3.13 3.66 23.81
CA ALA A 128 -3.30 2.30 24.36
C ALA A 128 -2.37 1.29 23.67
N LEU A 129 -2.19 1.41 22.36
CA LEU A 129 -1.26 0.57 21.60
C LEU A 129 0.19 0.77 22.04
N PHE A 130 0.60 2.01 22.28
CA PHE A 130 1.93 2.33 22.80
C PHE A 130 2.16 1.71 24.18
N GLU A 131 1.23 1.87 25.12
CA GLU A 131 1.33 1.28 26.46
C GLU A 131 1.44 -0.25 26.42
N LYS A 132 0.65 -0.89 25.55
CA LYS A 132 0.71 -2.35 25.34
C LYS A 132 2.10 -2.86 25.00
N TYR A 133 2.88 -2.11 24.21
CA TYR A 133 4.26 -2.50 23.85
C TYR A 133 5.31 -1.94 24.81
N TRP A 134 5.07 -0.78 25.41
CA TRP A 134 6.03 -0.09 26.27
C TRP A 134 6.07 -0.62 27.71
N GLU A 135 4.91 -0.90 28.32
CA GLU A 135 4.84 -1.32 29.72
C GLU A 135 5.60 -2.62 30.00
N PRO A 136 5.48 -3.69 29.19
CA PRO A 136 6.24 -4.92 29.43
C PRO A 136 7.76 -4.70 29.32
N ALA A 137 8.18 -3.86 28.36
CA ALA A 137 9.59 -3.52 28.17
C ALA A 137 10.14 -2.73 29.36
N MET A 138 9.37 -1.77 29.87
CA MET A 138 9.73 -0.99 31.05
C MET A 138 9.75 -1.83 32.33
N LYS A 139 8.76 -2.71 32.55
CA LYS A 139 8.72 -3.64 33.69
C LYS A 139 9.96 -4.54 33.72
N THR A 140 10.28 -5.16 32.58
CA THR A 140 11.48 -6.01 32.44
C THR A 140 12.77 -5.22 32.75
N TYR A 141 12.85 -3.95 32.33
CA TYR A 141 13.98 -3.09 32.65
C TYR A 141 14.07 -2.80 34.15
N LEU A 142 12.95 -2.44 34.80
CA LEU A 142 12.91 -2.13 36.23
C LEU A 142 13.26 -3.35 37.09
N GLU A 143 12.77 -4.53 36.74
CA GLU A 143 13.12 -5.79 37.42
C GLU A 143 14.63 -6.07 37.31
N LYS A 144 15.21 -5.96 36.12
CA LYS A 144 16.66 -6.11 35.91
C LYS A 144 17.46 -5.06 36.68
N LYS A 145 16.96 -3.83 36.76
CA LYS A 145 17.60 -2.74 37.51
C LYS A 145 17.57 -3.00 39.02
N ALA A 146 16.47 -3.53 39.56
CA ALA A 146 16.36 -3.93 40.95
C ALA A 146 17.30 -5.09 41.32
N LEU A 147 17.44 -6.08 40.41
CA LEU A 147 18.34 -7.22 40.58
C LEU A 147 19.82 -6.87 40.44
N ALA A 148 20.16 -5.79 39.71
CA ALA A 148 21.55 -5.34 39.54
C ALA A 148 22.16 -4.65 40.78
N SER A 149 21.46 -4.66 41.93
CA SER A 149 21.88 -4.01 43.16
C SER A 149 23.05 -4.75 43.85
N LYS A 150 24.28 -4.48 43.40
CA LYS A 150 25.42 -4.03 44.25
C LYS A 150 26.79 -3.97 43.53
N ASN A 151 27.01 -4.65 42.40
CA ASN A 151 28.33 -4.67 41.73
C ASN A 151 28.31 -4.97 40.21
N SER A 152 27.14 -4.96 39.56
CA SER A 152 26.99 -5.28 38.14
C SER A 152 26.58 -4.06 37.30
N LYS A 153 26.94 -4.08 36.00
CA LYS A 153 26.61 -3.02 35.04
C LYS A 153 25.09 -2.78 35.01
N ILE A 154 24.69 -1.51 35.14
CA ILE A 154 23.29 -1.08 35.02
C ILE A 154 22.75 -1.55 33.66
N PRO A 155 21.57 -2.22 33.60
CA PRO A 155 20.98 -2.64 32.34
C PRO A 155 20.68 -1.41 31.47
N ALA A 156 20.84 -1.55 30.15
CA ALA A 156 20.52 -0.48 29.20
C ALA A 156 19.01 -0.16 29.24
N GLU A 157 18.66 1.12 29.19
CA GLU A 157 17.26 1.56 29.12
C GLU A 157 16.58 1.02 27.86
N PRO A 158 15.28 0.69 27.93
CA PRO A 158 14.55 0.23 26.76
C PRO A 158 14.53 1.32 25.70
N SER A 159 14.97 0.98 24.48
CA SER A 159 14.98 1.92 23.37
C SER A 159 13.55 2.26 22.93
N LEU A 160 13.20 3.55 23.02
CA LEU A 160 11.93 4.09 22.54
C LEU A 160 11.76 3.86 21.03
N VAL A 161 12.84 4.05 20.25
CA VAL A 161 12.83 3.84 18.80
C VAL A 161 12.49 2.39 18.48
N PHE A 162 13.06 1.44 19.22
CA PHE A 162 12.75 0.02 19.04
C PHE A 162 11.30 -0.31 19.42
N ALA A 163 10.76 0.31 20.48
CA ALA A 163 9.36 0.13 20.86
C ALA A 163 8.38 0.63 19.77
N ILE A 164 8.65 1.81 19.21
CA ILE A 164 7.88 2.37 18.10
C ILE A 164 8.00 1.49 16.85
N PHE A 165 9.22 1.05 16.53
CA PHE A 165 9.45 0.13 15.42
C PHE A 165 8.65 -1.16 15.57
N ARG A 166 8.63 -1.74 16.77
CA ARG A 166 7.85 -2.96 17.07
C ARG A 166 6.34 -2.73 16.94
N MET A 167 5.85 -1.54 17.31
CA MET A 167 4.45 -1.14 17.20
C MET A 167 4.00 -1.04 15.73
N PHE A 168 4.81 -0.43 14.86
CA PHE A 168 4.46 -0.19 13.45
C PHE A 168 5.19 -1.11 12.45
N LYS A 169 5.78 -2.22 12.90
CA LYS A 169 6.65 -3.08 12.08
C LYS A 169 6.04 -3.52 10.75
N TYR A 170 4.73 -3.77 10.70
CA TYR A 170 4.06 -4.19 9.47
C TYR A 170 3.90 -3.02 8.48
N GLU A 171 3.50 -1.83 8.96
CA GLU A 171 3.43 -0.62 8.14
C GLU A 171 4.82 -0.25 7.61
N PHE A 172 5.83 -0.32 8.48
CA PHE A 172 7.22 -0.05 8.09
C PHE A 172 7.72 -1.05 7.04
N LEU A 173 7.50 -2.36 7.24
CA LEU A 173 7.92 -3.39 6.28
C LEU A 173 7.24 -3.22 4.93
N THR A 174 5.95 -2.89 4.91
CA THR A 174 5.24 -2.60 3.65
C THR A 174 5.79 -1.37 2.93
N ALA A 175 6.11 -0.30 3.68
CA ALA A 175 6.72 0.89 3.10
C ALA A 175 8.12 0.59 2.54
N THR A 176 8.95 -0.14 3.27
CA THR A 176 10.27 -0.56 2.80
C THR A 176 10.18 -1.39 1.52
N PHE A 177 9.26 -2.34 1.47
CA PHE A 177 9.05 -3.16 0.27
C PHE A 177 8.67 -2.31 -0.95
N LEU A 178 7.70 -1.39 -0.79
CA LEU A 178 7.30 -0.48 -1.87
C LEU A 178 8.45 0.44 -2.31
N LYS A 179 9.26 0.90 -1.36
CA LYS A 179 10.42 1.74 -1.65
C LYS A 179 11.47 1.00 -2.46
N VAL A 180 11.81 -0.22 -2.06
CA VAL A 180 12.76 -1.08 -2.80
C VAL A 180 12.25 -1.35 -4.21
N LEU A 181 10.97 -1.71 -4.36
CA LEU A 181 10.34 -1.91 -5.66
C LEU A 181 10.44 -0.66 -6.55
N SER A 182 10.10 0.51 -5.99
CA SER A 182 10.25 1.78 -6.68
C SER A 182 11.68 2.00 -7.14
N ASP A 183 12.67 1.77 -6.27
CA ASP A 183 14.08 2.01 -6.58
C ASP A 183 14.60 1.03 -7.64
N THR A 184 14.16 -0.23 -7.64
CA THR A 184 14.42 -1.16 -8.74
C THR A 184 13.87 -0.64 -10.07
N LEU A 185 12.63 -0.13 -10.09
CA LEU A 185 12.04 0.48 -11.29
C LEU A 185 12.80 1.75 -11.74
N GLN A 186 13.45 2.49 -10.81
CA GLN A 186 14.29 3.64 -11.20
C GLN A 186 15.47 3.22 -12.06
N PHE A 187 16.08 2.09 -11.72
CA PHE A 187 17.24 1.57 -12.41
C PHE A 187 16.87 0.94 -13.75
N ALA A 188 15.64 0.45 -13.92
CA ALA A 188 15.16 -0.06 -15.20
C ALA A 188 15.24 0.98 -16.34
N ASN A 189 14.97 2.27 -16.05
CA ASN A 189 15.00 3.32 -17.07
C ASN A 189 16.37 3.51 -17.75
N PRO A 190 17.51 3.62 -17.03
CA PRO A 190 18.84 3.61 -17.64
C PRO A 190 19.13 2.40 -18.53
N PHE A 191 18.70 1.19 -18.15
CA PHE A 191 18.89 0.00 -18.98
C PHE A 191 18.08 0.07 -20.27
N LEU A 192 16.82 0.53 -20.19
CA LEU A 192 15.97 0.72 -21.37
C LEU A 192 16.51 1.81 -22.29
N LEU A 193 17.02 2.91 -21.73
CA LEU A 193 17.67 3.97 -22.49
C LEU A 193 18.89 3.44 -23.26
N HIS A 194 19.69 2.58 -22.62
CA HIS A 194 20.84 1.95 -23.28
C HIS A 194 20.41 1.08 -24.48
N GLN A 195 19.34 0.28 -24.33
CA GLN A 195 18.78 -0.51 -25.43
C GLN A 195 18.23 0.37 -26.56
N LEU A 196 17.60 1.50 -26.21
CA LEU A 196 17.10 2.46 -27.18
C LEU A 196 18.24 3.11 -27.97
N ILE A 197 19.34 3.50 -27.31
CA ILE A 197 20.54 4.03 -27.97
C ILE A 197 21.17 2.98 -28.90
N GLY A 198 21.22 1.71 -28.45
CA GLY A 198 21.68 0.59 -29.28
C GLY A 198 20.83 0.41 -30.54
N PHE A 199 19.50 0.51 -30.42
CA PHE A 199 18.56 0.49 -31.54
C PHE A 199 18.83 1.63 -32.53
N VAL A 200 18.98 2.87 -32.04
CA VAL A 200 19.25 4.05 -32.89
C VAL A 200 20.58 3.93 -33.64
N SER A 201 21.55 3.22 -33.08
CA SER A 201 22.88 3.05 -33.68
C SER A 201 22.92 1.99 -34.78
N SER A 202 21.88 1.14 -34.92
CA SER A 202 21.83 0.03 -35.87
C SER A 202 20.83 0.30 -37.00
N PRO A 203 21.29 0.56 -38.25
CA PRO A 203 20.42 0.97 -39.35
C PRO A 203 19.41 -0.08 -39.83
N ASP A 204 19.65 -1.37 -39.58
CA ASP A 204 18.78 -2.48 -40.04
C ASP A 204 17.66 -2.87 -39.05
N SER A 205 17.46 -2.10 -37.98
CA SER A 205 16.50 -2.46 -36.93
C SER A 205 15.06 -2.03 -37.24
N PRO A 206 14.04 -2.87 -37.00
CA PRO A 206 12.65 -2.53 -37.29
C PRO A 206 12.10 -1.44 -36.35
N LEU A 207 11.39 -0.46 -36.90
CA LEU A 207 10.87 0.70 -36.17
C LEU A 207 9.98 0.35 -34.96
N TRP A 208 9.23 -0.75 -35.04
CA TRP A 208 8.39 -1.23 -33.93
C TRP A 208 9.18 -1.49 -32.64
N LEU A 209 10.44 -1.94 -32.76
CA LEU A 209 11.29 -2.23 -31.61
C LEU A 209 11.62 -0.95 -30.83
N GLY A 210 12.01 0.13 -31.52
CA GLY A 210 12.28 1.42 -30.90
C GLY A 210 11.03 2.03 -30.24
N VAL A 211 9.87 1.97 -30.89
CA VAL A 211 8.60 2.43 -30.33
C VAL A 211 8.24 1.64 -29.07
N SER A 212 8.47 0.32 -29.06
CA SER A 212 8.20 -0.53 -27.89
C SER A 212 9.06 -0.15 -26.68
N TYR A 213 10.35 0.17 -26.88
CA TYR A 213 11.22 0.62 -25.80
C TYR A 213 10.77 1.97 -25.24
N ALA A 214 10.37 2.92 -26.08
CA ALA A 214 9.87 4.21 -25.64
C ALA A 214 8.57 4.09 -24.81
N ILE A 215 7.61 3.28 -25.27
CA ILE A 215 6.38 3.00 -24.53
C ILE A 215 6.70 2.31 -23.20
N LEU A 216 7.61 1.34 -23.20
CA LEU A 216 8.01 0.64 -21.98
C LEU A 216 8.66 1.58 -20.96
N MET A 217 9.54 2.48 -21.39
CA MET A 217 10.13 3.52 -20.53
C MET A 217 9.06 4.43 -19.91
N PHE A 218 8.06 4.83 -20.70
CA PHE A 218 6.94 5.62 -20.21
C PHE A 218 6.16 4.86 -19.13
N VAL A 219 5.73 3.62 -19.42
CA VAL A 219 4.96 2.79 -18.49
C VAL A 219 5.74 2.53 -17.20
N VAL A 220 7.03 2.20 -17.29
CA VAL A 220 7.90 1.98 -16.12
C VAL A 220 7.99 3.23 -15.25
N SER A 221 8.10 4.41 -15.88
CA SER A 221 8.16 5.69 -15.17
C SER A 221 6.86 6.03 -14.43
N GLU A 222 5.72 5.82 -15.07
CA GLU A 222 4.40 6.06 -14.46
C GLU A 222 4.12 5.07 -13.31
N VAL A 223 4.41 3.78 -13.50
CA VAL A 223 4.26 2.78 -12.44
C VAL A 223 5.17 3.11 -11.27
N ARG A 224 6.43 3.51 -11.50
CA ARG A 224 7.32 3.98 -10.44
C ARG A 224 6.72 5.18 -9.70
N SER A 225 6.18 6.16 -10.43
CA SER A 225 5.53 7.36 -9.85
C SER A 225 4.38 6.99 -8.91
N ILE A 226 3.54 6.05 -9.31
CA ILE A 226 2.43 5.56 -8.47
C ILE A 226 2.95 4.85 -7.21
N VAL A 227 3.95 3.98 -7.36
CA VAL A 227 4.54 3.22 -6.23
C VAL A 227 5.23 4.16 -5.22
N ILE A 228 5.99 5.15 -5.68
CA ILE A 228 6.67 6.09 -4.79
C ILE A 228 5.68 7.00 -4.05
N ASN A 229 4.60 7.43 -4.70
CA ASN A 229 3.54 8.19 -4.05
C ASN A 229 2.81 7.36 -2.97
N ALA A 230 2.54 6.08 -3.25
CA ALA A 230 1.97 5.17 -2.24
C ALA A 230 2.91 5.00 -1.03
N TYR A 231 4.22 4.91 -1.26
CA TYR A 231 5.22 4.90 -0.19
C TYR A 231 5.15 6.18 0.66
N PHE A 232 5.17 7.36 0.03
CA PHE A 232 5.09 8.63 0.76
C PHE A 232 3.81 8.74 1.58
N TYR A 233 2.68 8.33 1.03
CA TYR A 233 1.41 8.32 1.73
C TYR A 233 1.46 7.48 3.02
N ILE A 234 1.99 6.26 2.96
CA ILE A 234 2.15 5.39 4.14
C ILE A 234 3.12 6.02 5.16
N MET A 235 4.24 6.55 4.70
CA MET A 235 5.26 7.16 5.57
C MET A 235 4.76 8.41 6.29
N PHE A 236 4.05 9.31 5.61
CA PHE A 236 3.48 10.51 6.24
C PHE A 236 2.45 10.15 7.30
N ARG A 237 1.56 9.18 7.01
CA ARG A 237 0.58 8.70 7.98
C ARG A 237 1.24 8.08 9.21
N MET A 238 2.26 7.24 8.99
CA MET A 238 3.02 6.65 10.07
C MET A 238 3.72 7.72 10.91
N GLY A 239 4.29 8.76 10.30
CA GLY A 239 4.87 9.91 11.01
C GLY A 239 3.86 10.59 11.95
N ILE A 240 2.65 10.86 11.45
CA ILE A 240 1.56 11.45 12.27
C ILE A 240 1.15 10.52 13.41
N LYS A 241 1.02 9.22 13.15
CA LYS A 241 0.69 8.22 14.19
C LYS A 241 1.77 8.17 15.29
N ILE A 242 3.05 8.19 14.90
CA ILE A 242 4.18 8.21 15.84
C ILE A 242 4.14 9.47 16.68
N GLN A 243 4.00 10.64 16.06
CA GLN A 243 3.89 11.92 16.77
C GLN A 243 2.72 11.89 17.76
N THR A 244 1.54 11.44 17.33
CA THR A 244 0.34 11.36 18.17
C THR A 244 0.54 10.43 19.36
N ALA A 245 1.10 9.24 19.13
CA ALA A 245 1.38 8.27 20.20
C ALA A 245 2.38 8.83 21.23
N LEU A 246 3.44 9.49 20.76
CA LEU A 246 4.45 10.11 21.62
C LEU A 246 3.88 11.27 22.43
N THR A 247 3.12 12.17 21.81
CA THR A 247 2.46 13.27 22.52
C THR A 247 1.50 12.74 23.59
N ALA A 248 0.71 11.72 23.27
CA ALA A 248 -0.18 11.07 24.25
C ALA A 248 0.61 10.42 25.40
N ALA A 249 1.73 9.75 25.11
CA ALA A 249 2.59 9.13 26.11
C ALA A 249 3.22 10.16 27.06
N VAL A 250 3.74 11.27 26.52
CA VAL A 250 4.29 12.37 27.31
C VAL A 250 3.21 12.98 28.19
N TYR A 251 2.05 13.32 27.63
CA TYR A 251 0.94 13.90 28.39
C TYR A 251 0.50 13.01 29.56
N ARG A 252 0.31 11.71 29.31
CA ARG A 252 -0.03 10.73 30.36
C ARG A 252 1.04 10.61 31.42
N LYS A 253 2.32 10.70 31.03
CA LYS A 253 3.44 10.65 31.99
C LYS A 253 3.45 11.90 32.87
N THR A 254 3.24 13.08 32.29
CA THR A 254 3.17 14.35 33.02
C THR A 254 1.99 14.39 33.98
N MET A 255 0.83 13.85 33.61
CA MET A 255 -0.34 13.79 34.50
C MET A 255 -0.21 12.79 35.65
N ARG A 256 0.77 11.88 35.58
CA ARG A 256 1.07 10.90 36.65
C ARG A 256 2.22 11.33 37.56
N LEU A 257 2.92 12.41 37.21
CA LEU A 257 3.99 13.03 37.99
C LEU A 257 3.39 14.11 38.91
#